data_AF-A0A7S2JBB9-F1
#
_entry.id   AF-A0A7S2JBB9-F1
#
_cell.length_a   1.000
_cell.length_b   1.000
_cell.length_c   1.000
_cell.angle_alpha   90.00
_cell.angle_beta   90.00
_cell.angle_gamma   90.00
#
_symmetry.space_group_name_H-M   'P 1'
#
loop_
_entity.id
_entity.type
_entity.pdbx_description
1 polymer ?
#
loop_
_entity_poly.entity_id
_entity_poly.type
_entity_poly.pdbx_seq_one_letter_code
_entity_poly.pdbx_strand_id
1 'polypeptide(L)'
;SGGNGGGGGGAPQDTKPTVGRELPLSMCTLVRAALGGEICVMCVCQYSVSSALTNSARFFLPSLLREAAPSLNATQIGLALAVPAALKVVLAPPLATFADNGGIKRRFTTTWSLYGAASILLTTAALLMLIMLRARSYPLPHPAPHSISHPTSYSTPHSLSHPVVSSTNASTAAPASAAQALTMHARGGGVAAGAAVLVAMVAAADVLCQLAIPNFWAYHNHMQRLELRGVSIALVNSLGNLGGFFGPWVLGALHDVAAGALWRTWPTGVCDPPRLRPLSPSGAPGGSRSGGSGVLASGCMAQWGVGLAFLGVASLLMTTATALMAWAAAASIHPHMSRRELLKQ
;
A
#
# COMPACT_ATOMS: atom_id res chain seq x y z
N SER A 1 -18.16 -73.68 27.86
CA SER A 1 -19.34 -72.93 28.35
C SER A 1 -19.46 -71.70 27.46
N GLY A 2 -20.23 -71.75 26.36
CA GLY A 2 -21.70 -71.57 26.36
C GLY A 2 -21.96 -70.05 26.22
N GLY A 3 -22.62 -69.51 25.19
CA GLY A 3 -23.55 -70.12 24.27
C GLY A 3 -23.77 -69.29 23.00
N ASN A 4 -24.33 -70.02 22.04
CA ASN A 4 -24.89 -69.61 20.78
C ASN A 4 -26.18 -68.81 21.02
N GLY A 5 -26.45 -67.80 20.20
CA GLY A 5 -27.68 -66.99 20.30
C GLY A 5 -27.95 -66.25 19.01
N GLY A 6 -28.30 -66.99 17.96
CA GLY A 6 -28.77 -66.43 16.69
C GLY A 6 -30.12 -65.73 16.86
N GLY A 7 -30.19 -64.51 16.35
CA GLY A 7 -31.43 -63.75 16.15
C GLY A 7 -31.44 -63.20 14.73
N GLY A 8 -32.15 -63.87 13.83
CA GLY A 8 -32.43 -63.40 12.48
C GLY A 8 -33.39 -62.21 12.52
N GLY A 9 -32.85 -60.99 12.50
CA GLY A 9 -33.60 -59.78 12.20
C GLY A 9 -33.56 -59.52 10.70
N GLY A 10 -34.73 -59.49 10.06
CA GLY A 10 -34.88 -59.30 8.62
C GLY A 10 -34.08 -58.12 8.10
N ALA A 11 -33.31 -58.35 7.04
CA ALA A 11 -32.58 -57.30 6.34
C ALA A 11 -33.59 -56.23 5.87
N PRO A 12 -33.42 -54.95 6.26
CA PRO A 12 -34.27 -53.88 5.76
C PRO A 12 -34.16 -53.86 4.24
N GLN A 13 -35.31 -53.91 3.56
CA GLN A 13 -35.37 -53.78 2.11
C GLN A 13 -34.72 -52.44 1.74
N ASP A 14 -33.58 -52.57 1.08
CA ASP A 14 -32.77 -51.49 0.52
C ASP A 14 -33.59 -50.85 -0.61
N THR A 15 -34.50 -49.95 -0.22
CA THR A 15 -35.25 -49.10 -1.13
C THR A 15 -34.24 -48.17 -1.76
N LYS A 16 -33.69 -48.60 -2.91
CA LYS A 16 -32.81 -47.78 -3.77
C LYS A 16 -33.41 -46.38 -3.80
N PRO A 17 -32.73 -45.35 -3.23
CA PRO A 17 -33.25 -44.01 -3.28
C PRO A 17 -33.44 -43.68 -4.74
N THR A 18 -34.70 -43.52 -5.14
CA THR A 18 -35.07 -43.03 -6.46
C THR A 18 -34.34 -41.71 -6.60
N VAL A 19 -33.24 -41.72 -7.35
CA VAL A 19 -32.47 -40.53 -7.70
C VAL A 19 -33.41 -39.68 -8.54
N GLY A 20 -34.21 -38.86 -7.86
CA GLY A 20 -34.96 -37.81 -8.49
C GLY A 20 -33.95 -37.00 -9.28
N ARG A 21 -34.12 -36.94 -10.60
CA ARG A 21 -33.38 -36.01 -11.45
C ARG A 21 -33.68 -34.61 -10.92
N GLU A 22 -32.86 -34.11 -10.01
CA GLU A 22 -32.85 -32.70 -9.68
C GLU A 22 -32.51 -31.98 -10.99
N LEU A 23 -33.49 -31.24 -11.52
CA LEU A 23 -33.27 -30.38 -12.67
C LEU A 23 -32.08 -29.47 -12.33
N PRO A 24 -31.06 -29.38 -13.20
CA PRO A 24 -29.90 -28.55 -12.93
C PRO A 24 -30.37 -27.12 -12.64
N LEU A 25 -30.07 -26.63 -11.43
CA LEU A 25 -30.39 -25.28 -11.03
C LEU A 25 -29.83 -24.31 -12.08
N SER A 26 -30.63 -23.34 -12.50
CA SER A 26 -30.17 -22.33 -13.45
C SER A 26 -28.94 -21.59 -12.89
N MET A 27 -28.00 -21.22 -13.75
CA MET A 27 -26.81 -20.47 -13.34
C MET A 27 -27.17 -19.17 -12.59
N CYS A 28 -28.25 -18.48 -12.98
CA CYS A 28 -28.75 -17.31 -12.26
C CYS A 28 -29.18 -17.65 -10.83
N THR A 29 -29.83 -18.79 -10.61
CA THR A 29 -30.21 -19.25 -9.26
C THR A 29 -28.98 -19.53 -8.43
N LEU A 30 -27.97 -20.20 -8.98
CA LEU A 30 -26.71 -20.50 -8.28
C LEU A 30 -25.94 -19.22 -7.91
N VAL A 31 -25.82 -18.27 -8.84
CA VAL A 31 -25.17 -16.98 -8.58
C VAL A 31 -25.92 -16.18 -7.50
N ARG A 32 -27.24 -16.11 -7.59
CA ARG A 32 -28.07 -15.43 -6.58
C ARG A 32 -27.96 -16.11 -5.23
N ALA A 33 -27.96 -17.45 -5.19
CA ALA A 33 -27.80 -18.21 -3.95
C ALA A 33 -26.42 -17.98 -3.32
N ALA A 34 -25.35 -17.96 -4.13
CA ALA A 34 -24.01 -17.68 -3.64
C ALA A 34 -23.88 -16.26 -3.11
N LEU A 35 -24.36 -15.24 -3.84
CA LEU A 35 -24.35 -13.85 -3.39
C LEU A 35 -25.31 -13.58 -2.22
N GLY A 36 -26.35 -14.40 -2.06
CA GLY A 36 -27.22 -14.37 -0.89
C GLY A 36 -26.56 -14.94 0.37
N GLY A 37 -25.44 -15.67 0.22
CA GLY A 37 -24.67 -16.21 1.34
C GLY A 37 -23.70 -15.19 1.93
N GLU A 38 -23.80 -14.96 3.25
CA GLU A 38 -22.95 -14.01 4.00
C GLU A 38 -21.45 -14.26 3.76
N ILE A 39 -21.03 -15.53 3.73
CA ILE A 39 -19.63 -15.91 3.53
C ILE A 39 -19.11 -15.49 2.15
N CYS A 40 -19.92 -15.61 1.09
CA CYS A 40 -19.46 -15.24 -0.26
C CYS A 40 -19.27 -13.74 -0.36
N VAL A 41 -20.24 -12.95 0.12
CA VAL A 41 -20.18 -11.48 0.12
C VAL A 41 -18.98 -11.00 0.94
N MET A 42 -18.80 -11.55 2.14
CA MET A 42 -17.64 -11.24 2.99
C MET A 42 -16.32 -11.53 2.27
N CYS A 43 -16.19 -12.70 1.63
CA CYS A 43 -15.01 -13.08 0.87
C CYS A 43 -14.77 -12.17 -0.34
N VAL A 44 -15.81 -11.82 -1.09
CA VAL A 44 -15.73 -10.87 -2.22
C VAL A 44 -15.18 -9.53 -1.70
N CYS A 45 -15.82 -8.94 -0.69
CA CYS A 45 -15.42 -7.64 -0.16
C CYS A 45 -13.97 -7.65 0.35
N GLN A 46 -13.59 -8.65 1.14
CA GLN A 46 -12.24 -8.74 1.68
C GLN A 46 -11.19 -8.93 0.58
N TYR A 47 -11.46 -9.81 -0.39
CA TYR A 47 -10.51 -10.09 -1.47
C TYR A 47 -10.38 -8.91 -2.43
N SER A 48 -11.47 -8.17 -2.72
CA SER A 48 -11.43 -6.93 -3.50
C SER A 48 -10.50 -5.88 -2.89
N VAL A 49 -10.63 -5.63 -1.59
CA VAL A 49 -9.79 -4.62 -0.93
C VAL A 49 -8.34 -5.08 -0.79
N SER A 50 -8.12 -6.37 -0.51
CA SER A 50 -6.79 -6.97 -0.48
C SER A 50 -6.09 -6.91 -1.85
N SER A 51 -6.83 -7.15 -2.93
CA SER A 51 -6.35 -7.05 -4.30
C SER A 51 -6.03 -5.59 -4.67
N ALA A 52 -6.90 -4.65 -4.29
CA ALA A 52 -6.65 -3.22 -4.46
C ALA A 52 -5.35 -2.80 -3.76
N LEU A 53 -5.14 -3.24 -2.52
CA LEU A 53 -3.95 -2.94 -1.73
C LEU A 53 -2.68 -3.50 -2.38
N THR A 54 -2.66 -4.80 -2.68
CA THR A 54 -1.48 -5.49 -3.23
C THR A 54 -1.08 -4.93 -4.59
N ASN A 55 -2.04 -4.70 -5.48
CA ASN A 55 -1.74 -4.14 -6.79
C ASN A 55 -1.29 -2.69 -6.68
N SER A 56 -1.94 -1.87 -5.84
CA SER A 56 -1.49 -0.49 -5.60
C SER A 56 -0.06 -0.44 -5.08
N ALA A 57 0.27 -1.29 -4.09
CA ALA A 57 1.63 -1.41 -3.57
C ALA A 57 2.62 -1.78 -4.68
N ARG A 58 2.33 -2.80 -5.51
CA ARG A 58 3.22 -3.26 -6.59
C ARG A 58 3.45 -2.22 -7.68
N PHE A 59 2.41 -1.49 -8.09
CA PHE A 59 2.56 -0.43 -9.09
C PHE A 59 3.36 0.76 -8.52
N PHE A 60 3.23 1.00 -7.22
CA PHE A 60 3.80 2.19 -6.59
C PHE A 60 5.23 2.02 -6.07
N LEU A 61 5.57 0.83 -5.58
CA LEU A 61 6.86 0.55 -4.94
C LEU A 61 8.09 0.86 -5.83
N PRO A 62 8.08 0.61 -7.16
CA PRO A 62 9.18 1.03 -8.03
C PRO A 62 9.38 2.54 -8.06
N SER A 63 8.29 3.31 -8.12
CA SER A 63 8.33 4.78 -8.13
C SER A 63 8.87 5.32 -6.81
N LEU A 64 8.38 4.78 -5.68
CA LEU A 64 8.93 5.09 -4.35
C LEU A 64 10.43 4.84 -4.26
N LEU A 65 10.90 3.67 -4.72
CA LEU A 65 12.31 3.30 -4.70
C LEU A 65 13.16 4.24 -5.55
N ARG A 66 12.68 4.62 -6.73
CA ARG A 66 13.37 5.52 -7.64
C ARG A 66 13.49 6.93 -7.06
N GLU A 67 12.48 7.39 -6.34
CA GLU A 67 12.52 8.68 -5.65
C GLU A 67 13.38 8.62 -4.38
N ALA A 68 13.32 7.51 -3.64
CA ALA A 68 14.07 7.30 -2.40
C ALA A 68 15.58 7.17 -2.65
N ALA A 69 15.96 6.49 -3.72
CA ALA A 69 17.34 6.22 -4.08
C ALA A 69 17.55 6.42 -5.59
N PRO A 70 17.71 7.68 -6.05
CA PRO A 70 17.85 8.03 -7.47
C PRO A 70 19.06 7.39 -8.16
N SER A 71 20.05 6.94 -7.39
CA SER A 71 21.24 6.26 -7.88
C SER A 71 20.99 4.80 -8.28
N LEU A 72 19.85 4.22 -7.90
CA LEU A 72 19.53 2.84 -8.26
C LEU A 72 19.16 2.73 -9.73
N ASN A 73 19.79 1.79 -10.44
CA ASN A 73 19.40 1.42 -11.79
C ASN A 73 18.17 0.50 -11.79
N ALA A 74 17.58 0.28 -12.97
CA ALA A 74 16.36 -0.54 -13.11
C ALA A 74 16.56 -1.99 -12.61
N THR A 75 17.73 -2.59 -12.82
CA THR A 75 18.05 -3.95 -12.35
C THR A 75 18.08 -4.03 -10.83
N GLN A 76 18.67 -3.03 -10.16
CA GLN A 76 18.71 -2.97 -8.70
C GLN A 76 17.32 -2.76 -8.09
N ILE A 77 16.49 -1.93 -8.72
CA ILE A 77 15.08 -1.77 -8.32
C ILE A 77 14.34 -3.10 -8.46
N GLY A 78 14.52 -3.80 -9.60
CA GLY A 78 13.94 -5.13 -9.81
C GLY A 78 14.38 -6.14 -8.75
N LEU A 79 15.66 -6.15 -8.39
CA LEU A 79 16.18 -7.02 -7.34
C LEU A 79 15.61 -6.68 -5.96
N ALA A 80 15.48 -5.40 -5.62
CA ALA A 80 14.85 -4.96 -4.38
C ALA A 80 13.38 -5.41 -4.29
N LEU A 81 12.64 -5.35 -5.40
CA LEU A 81 11.26 -5.81 -5.50
C LEU A 81 11.13 -7.34 -5.50
N ALA A 82 12.20 -8.07 -5.80
CA ALA A 82 12.23 -9.53 -5.66
C ALA A 82 12.27 -9.99 -4.20
N VAL A 83 12.75 -9.16 -3.26
CA VAL A 83 12.86 -9.52 -1.83
C VAL A 83 11.49 -9.87 -1.22
N PRO A 84 10.43 -9.05 -1.35
CA PRO A 84 9.08 -9.44 -0.93
C PRO A 84 8.60 -10.77 -1.52
N ALA A 85 8.90 -11.01 -2.79
CA ALA A 85 8.53 -12.24 -3.48
C ALA A 85 9.30 -13.46 -2.99
N ALA A 86 10.56 -13.32 -2.58
CA ALA A 86 11.32 -14.38 -1.94
C ALA A 86 10.81 -14.66 -0.51
N LEU A 87 10.55 -13.59 0.26
CA LEU A 87 10.03 -13.70 1.63
C LEU A 87 8.71 -14.47 1.68
N LYS A 88 7.76 -14.19 0.78
CA LYS A 88 6.49 -14.94 0.75
C LYS A 88 6.70 -16.43 0.46
N VAL A 89 7.65 -16.81 -0.40
CA VAL A 89 7.93 -18.22 -0.74
C VAL A 89 8.49 -18.95 0.48
N VAL A 90 9.36 -18.30 1.24
CA VAL A 90 9.96 -18.85 2.47
C VAL A 90 8.95 -18.93 3.61
N LEU A 91 8.11 -17.89 3.78
CA LEU A 91 7.20 -17.77 4.92
C LEU A 91 5.85 -18.47 4.72
N ALA A 92 5.41 -18.71 3.49
CA ALA A 92 4.10 -19.31 3.23
C ALA A 92 3.96 -20.75 3.79
N PRO A 93 4.91 -21.68 3.59
CA PRO A 93 4.77 -23.04 4.13
C PRO A 93 4.65 -23.11 5.66
N PRO A 94 5.53 -22.50 6.49
CA PRO A 94 5.39 -22.59 7.94
C PRO A 94 4.12 -21.91 8.45
N LEU A 95 3.70 -20.81 7.81
CA LEU A 95 2.45 -20.13 8.15
C LEU A 95 1.22 -20.99 7.81
N ALA A 96 1.22 -21.66 6.67
CA ALA A 96 0.15 -22.59 6.28
C ALA A 96 0.07 -23.75 7.28
N THR A 97 1.20 -24.38 7.61
CA THR A 97 1.28 -25.43 8.64
C THR A 97 0.76 -24.94 9.99
N PHE A 98 1.16 -23.72 10.40
CA PHE A 98 0.66 -23.12 11.64
C PHE A 98 -0.85 -22.96 11.63
N ALA A 99 -1.41 -22.43 10.54
CA ALA A 99 -2.84 -22.19 10.38
C ALA A 99 -3.64 -23.50 10.33
N ASP A 100 -3.15 -24.51 9.61
CA ASP A 100 -3.77 -25.82 9.45
C ASP A 100 -3.86 -26.58 10.76
N ASN A 101 -2.82 -26.51 11.61
CA ASN A 101 -2.79 -27.16 12.92
C ASN A 101 -3.84 -26.62 13.92
N GLY A 102 -4.47 -25.48 13.64
CA GLY A 102 -5.56 -24.95 14.48
C GLY A 102 -6.93 -24.97 13.83
N GLY A 103 -7.08 -25.69 12.72
CA GLY A 103 -8.35 -25.82 12.01
C GLY A 103 -8.93 -24.50 11.51
N ILE A 104 -10.24 -24.46 11.35
CA ILE A 104 -10.93 -23.33 10.70
C ILE A 104 -10.80 -22.02 11.48
N LYS A 105 -10.87 -22.07 12.82
CA LYS A 105 -10.75 -20.89 13.67
C LYS A 105 -9.37 -20.26 13.54
N ARG A 106 -8.30 -21.04 13.56
CA ARG A 106 -6.94 -20.49 13.41
C ARG A 106 -6.71 -19.96 12.01
N ARG A 107 -7.16 -20.65 10.97
CA ARG A 107 -7.11 -20.12 9.59
C ARG A 107 -7.79 -18.76 9.49
N PHE A 108 -8.99 -18.62 10.07
CA PHE A 108 -9.70 -17.35 10.15
C PHE A 108 -8.86 -16.29 10.89
N THR A 109 -8.51 -16.54 12.16
CA THR A 109 -7.78 -15.56 12.97
C THR A 109 -6.46 -15.13 12.31
N THR A 110 -5.68 -16.08 11.80
CA THR A 110 -4.43 -15.81 11.08
C THR A 110 -4.66 -14.95 9.84
N THR A 111 -5.64 -15.30 8.99
CA THR A 111 -5.96 -14.54 7.77
C THR A 111 -6.32 -13.09 8.07
N TRP A 112 -7.27 -12.87 8.99
CA TRP A 112 -7.74 -11.51 9.30
C TRP A 112 -6.69 -10.71 10.09
N SER A 113 -5.87 -11.35 10.92
CA SER A 113 -4.76 -10.68 11.61
C SER A 113 -3.71 -10.20 10.61
N LEU A 114 -3.39 -10.99 9.59
CA LEU A 114 -2.45 -10.60 8.53
C LEU A 114 -2.98 -9.44 7.69
N TYR A 115 -4.26 -9.47 7.29
CA TYR A 115 -4.88 -8.34 6.60
C TYR A 115 -4.95 -7.08 7.47
N GLY A 116 -5.26 -7.22 8.76
CA GLY A 116 -5.27 -6.11 9.72
C GLY A 116 -3.88 -5.49 9.86
N ALA A 117 -2.86 -6.31 10.08
CA ALA A 117 -1.47 -5.87 10.18
C ALA A 117 -0.99 -5.18 8.89
N ALA A 118 -1.29 -5.75 7.71
CA ALA A 118 -1.00 -5.13 6.42
C ALA A 118 -1.65 -3.74 6.29
N SER A 119 -2.92 -3.61 6.69
CA SER A 119 -3.67 -2.35 6.63
C SER A 119 -3.09 -1.28 7.58
N ILE A 120 -2.67 -1.68 8.79
CA ILE A 120 -2.02 -0.81 9.76
C ILE A 120 -0.66 -0.33 9.23
N LEU A 121 0.16 -1.23 8.69
CA LEU A 121 1.45 -0.87 8.11
C LEU A 121 1.29 0.13 6.96
N LEU A 122 0.34 -0.12 6.06
CA LEU A 122 0.10 0.78 4.93
C LEU A 122 -0.38 2.16 5.38
N THR A 123 -1.31 2.20 6.33
CA THR A 123 -1.81 3.46 6.91
C THR A 123 -0.68 4.21 7.60
N THR A 124 0.18 3.52 8.34
CA THR A 124 1.34 4.12 9.02
C THR A 124 2.34 4.68 8.01
N ALA A 125 2.65 3.94 6.95
CA ALA A 125 3.51 4.42 5.86
C ALA A 125 2.92 5.68 5.21
N ALA A 126 1.62 5.69 4.94
CA ALA A 126 0.93 6.84 4.38
C ALA A 126 1.00 8.08 5.28
N LEU A 127 0.77 7.92 6.59
CA LEU A 127 0.89 9.02 7.56
C LEU A 127 2.32 9.56 7.63
N LEU A 128 3.33 8.68 7.63
CA LEU A 128 4.73 9.09 7.59
C LEU A 128 5.07 9.88 6.32
N MET A 129 4.55 9.47 5.15
CA MET A 129 4.69 10.23 3.90
C MET A 129 4.09 11.64 4.01
N LEU A 130 2.90 11.76 4.61
CA LEU A 130 2.25 13.06 4.82
C LEU A 130 3.01 13.94 5.82
N ILE A 131 3.58 13.35 6.87
CA ILE A 131 4.44 14.07 7.83
C ILE A 131 5.71 14.58 7.14
N MET A 132 6.35 13.75 6.32
CA MET A 132 7.52 14.15 5.52
C MET A 132 7.20 15.30 4.55
N LEU A 133 5.99 15.31 3.97
CA LEU A 133 5.51 16.41 3.13
C LEU A 133 5.51 17.73 3.92
N ARG A 134 4.87 17.70 5.09
CA ARG A 134 4.70 18.87 5.94
C ARG A 134 6.04 19.37 6.46
N ALA A 135 6.96 18.47 6.81
CA ALA A 135 8.30 18.82 7.26
C ALA A 135 9.13 19.53 6.17
N ARG A 136 8.92 19.19 4.89
CA ARG A 136 9.50 19.91 3.75
C ARG A 136 8.87 21.28 3.50
N SER A 137 7.62 21.48 3.94
CA SER A 137 6.88 22.71 3.72
C SER A 137 7.30 23.91 4.57
N TYR A 138 8.10 23.70 5.62
CA TYR A 138 8.58 24.81 6.43
C TYR A 138 9.76 25.49 5.73
N PRO A 139 9.59 26.72 5.20
CA PRO A 139 10.70 27.45 4.62
C PRO A 139 11.78 27.60 5.69
N LEU A 140 13.02 27.27 5.33
CA LEU A 140 14.16 27.62 6.16
C LEU A 140 14.05 29.13 6.42
N PRO A 141 14.21 29.59 7.67
CA PRO A 141 14.30 31.01 7.93
C PRO A 141 15.40 31.55 7.03
N HIS A 142 15.03 32.37 6.05
CA HIS A 142 16.00 33.01 5.19
C HIS A 142 16.95 33.75 6.13
N PRO A 143 18.28 33.54 6.01
CA PRO A 143 19.22 34.33 6.79
C PRO A 143 18.84 35.78 6.57
N ALA A 144 18.54 36.49 7.66
CA ALA A 144 18.10 37.87 7.61
C ALA A 144 19.03 38.59 6.63
N PRO A 145 18.49 39.29 5.61
CA PRO A 145 19.30 39.87 4.56
C PRO A 145 20.42 40.61 5.25
N HIS A 146 21.64 40.08 5.13
CA HIS A 146 22.81 40.76 5.66
C HIS A 146 22.72 42.12 5.02
N SER A 147 22.48 43.15 5.84
CA SER A 147 22.53 44.53 5.41
C SER A 147 23.95 44.69 4.89
N ILE A 148 24.12 44.51 3.58
CA ILE A 148 25.31 44.93 2.88
C ILE A 148 25.22 46.44 3.02
N SER A 149 25.84 46.96 4.07
CA SER A 149 26.16 48.36 4.17
C SER A 149 26.98 48.66 2.93
N HIS A 150 26.32 49.23 1.92
CA HIS A 150 27.02 49.82 0.80
C HIS A 150 28.07 50.76 1.40
N PRO A 151 29.36 50.56 1.14
CA PRO A 151 30.36 51.53 1.55
C PRO A 151 29.97 52.83 0.86
N THR A 152 29.59 53.81 1.67
CA THR A 152 29.39 55.18 1.24
C THR A 152 30.66 55.61 0.51
N SER A 153 30.51 55.87 -0.78
CA SER A 153 31.55 56.41 -1.65
C SER A 153 32.11 57.69 -1.04
N TYR A 154 33.27 57.59 -0.41
CA TYR A 154 34.11 58.74 -0.09
C TYR A 154 34.69 59.29 -1.39
N SER A 155 34.18 60.44 -1.80
CA SER A 155 34.86 61.33 -2.73
C SER A 155 36.21 61.73 -2.13
N THR A 156 37.32 61.51 -2.83
CA THR A 156 38.54 62.33 -2.64
C THR A 156 39.29 62.50 -3.97
N PRO A 157 39.81 63.71 -4.26
CA PRO A 157 40.68 63.96 -5.39
C PRO A 157 42.16 63.72 -5.02
N HIS A 158 42.94 63.34 -6.04
CA HIS A 158 44.37 63.59 -6.28
C HIS A 158 45.42 63.35 -5.16
N SER A 159 46.29 62.38 -5.47
CA SER A 159 47.76 62.51 -5.59
C SER A 159 48.67 61.79 -4.57
N LEU A 160 49.73 61.21 -5.15
CA LEU A 160 51.07 60.85 -4.61
C LEU A 160 51.28 59.53 -3.83
N SER A 161 51.69 58.53 -4.62
CA SER A 161 52.80 57.57 -4.42
C SER A 161 53.40 57.34 -3.02
N HIS A 162 53.17 56.14 -2.46
CA HIS A 162 54.13 55.39 -1.62
C HIS A 162 53.90 53.87 -1.76
N PRO A 163 54.96 53.02 -1.77
CA PRO A 163 54.85 51.57 -1.75
C PRO A 163 54.95 51.04 -0.31
N VAL A 164 53.87 50.47 0.24
CA VAL A 164 53.88 49.90 1.60
C VAL A 164 53.14 48.55 1.64
N VAL A 165 53.95 47.51 1.83
CA VAL A 165 53.76 46.30 2.65
C VAL A 165 52.45 45.49 2.52
N SER A 166 52.62 44.30 1.94
CA SER A 166 51.75 43.14 1.97
C SER A 166 51.31 42.76 3.40
N SER A 167 50.00 42.83 3.67
CA SER A 167 49.38 42.17 4.83
C SER A 167 48.37 41.13 4.33
N THR A 168 48.71 39.88 4.58
CA THR A 168 47.84 38.70 4.42
C THR A 168 46.68 38.79 5.41
N ASN A 169 45.56 39.37 4.99
CA ASN A 169 44.31 39.27 5.73
C ASN A 169 43.73 37.87 5.53
N ALA A 170 44.15 36.94 6.39
CA ALA A 170 43.56 35.62 6.52
C ALA A 170 42.08 35.76 6.91
N SER A 171 41.22 35.51 5.93
CA SER A 171 39.76 35.45 6.02
C SER A 171 39.31 34.55 7.17
N THR A 172 38.73 35.15 8.21
CA THR A 172 38.08 34.49 9.36
C THR A 172 36.62 34.07 9.06
N ALA A 173 36.22 33.98 7.78
CA ALA A 173 34.85 33.61 7.36
C ALA A 173 34.58 32.09 7.27
N ALA A 174 35.45 31.25 7.82
CA ALA A 174 35.41 29.79 7.65
C ALA A 174 34.41 28.95 8.49
N PRO A 175 33.87 29.37 9.67
CA PRO A 175 33.08 28.44 10.49
C PRO A 175 31.61 28.28 10.05
N ALA A 176 31.03 29.27 9.34
CA ALA A 176 29.62 29.22 8.96
C ALA A 176 29.33 28.23 7.83
N SER A 177 30.25 28.07 6.87
CA SER A 177 30.09 27.17 5.72
C SER A 177 30.24 25.69 6.12
N ALA A 178 31.12 25.37 7.06
CA ALA A 178 31.30 24.01 7.57
C ALA A 178 30.08 23.53 8.40
N ALA A 179 29.51 24.40 9.25
CA ALA A 179 28.30 24.08 10.01
C ALA A 179 27.06 23.90 9.10
N GLN A 180 26.94 24.72 8.06
CA GLN A 180 25.91 24.56 7.03
C GLN A 180 26.08 23.27 6.22
N ALA A 181 27.32 22.91 5.84
CA ALA A 181 27.61 21.66 5.15
C ALA A 181 27.29 20.43 6.02
N LEU A 182 27.63 20.45 7.32
CA LEU A 182 27.33 19.37 8.25
C LEU A 182 25.82 19.19 8.48
N THR A 183 25.08 20.31 8.58
CA THR A 183 23.62 20.29 8.73
C THR A 183 22.93 19.80 7.46
N MET A 184 23.44 20.18 6.27
CA MET A 184 22.97 19.66 4.99
C MET A 184 23.22 18.15 4.86
N HIS A 185 24.38 17.67 5.31
CA HIS A 185 24.73 16.24 5.23
C HIS A 185 23.91 15.37 6.21
N ALA A 186 23.71 15.85 7.44
CA ALA A 186 22.84 15.19 8.43
C ALA A 186 21.38 15.14 7.97
N ARG A 187 20.90 16.21 7.31
CA ARG A 187 19.54 16.28 6.75
C ARG A 187 19.37 15.35 5.54
N GLY A 188 20.40 15.18 4.72
CA GLY A 188 20.41 14.22 3.61
C GLY A 188 20.29 12.76 4.08
N GLY A 189 21.01 12.39 5.13
CA GLY A 189 20.95 11.03 5.70
C GLY A 189 19.57 10.66 6.27
N GLY A 190 18.91 11.60 6.96
CA GLY A 190 17.59 11.37 7.55
C GLY A 190 16.49 11.13 6.52
N VAL A 191 16.53 11.83 5.38
CA VAL A 191 15.53 11.67 4.30
C VAL A 191 15.66 10.30 3.63
N ALA A 192 16.89 9.85 3.36
CA ALA A 192 17.14 8.53 2.77
C ALA A 192 16.70 7.40 3.72
N ALA A 193 17.01 7.52 5.01
CA ALA A 193 16.57 6.55 6.03
C ALA A 193 15.03 6.50 6.14
N GLY A 194 14.36 7.66 6.16
CA GLY A 194 12.90 7.73 6.18
C GLY A 194 12.25 7.07 4.97
N ALA A 195 12.79 7.33 3.77
CA ALA A 195 12.31 6.72 2.54
C ALA A 195 12.50 5.19 2.51
N ALA A 196 13.64 4.68 3.00
CA ALA A 196 13.88 3.25 3.12
C ALA A 196 12.87 2.57 4.06
N VAL A 197 12.55 3.20 5.19
CA VAL A 197 11.52 2.71 6.13
C VAL A 197 10.15 2.67 5.47
N LEU A 198 9.78 3.69 4.69
CA LEU A 198 8.51 3.73 3.96
C LEU A 198 8.40 2.58 2.96
N VAL A 199 9.43 2.38 2.14
CA VAL A 199 9.48 1.28 1.17
C VAL A 199 9.36 -0.07 1.90
N ALA A 200 10.09 -0.25 3.01
CA ALA A 200 10.03 -1.48 3.79
C ALA A 200 8.62 -1.74 4.38
N MET A 201 7.93 -0.71 4.86
CA MET A 201 6.56 -0.84 5.39
C MET A 201 5.55 -1.23 4.29
N VAL A 202 5.61 -0.59 3.12
CA VAL A 202 4.73 -0.91 1.99
C VAL A 202 5.01 -2.33 1.47
N ALA A 203 6.29 -2.69 1.36
CA ALA A 203 6.71 -4.04 0.99
C ALA A 203 6.23 -5.10 1.99
N ALA A 204 6.37 -4.84 3.29
CA ALA A 204 5.90 -5.73 4.34
C ALA A 204 4.36 -5.88 4.31
N ALA A 205 3.62 -4.79 4.07
CA ALA A 205 2.17 -4.86 3.90
C ALA A 205 1.75 -5.76 2.72
N ASP A 206 2.43 -5.67 1.57
CA ASP A 206 2.21 -6.56 0.43
C ASP A 206 2.51 -8.03 0.77
N VAL A 207 3.63 -8.30 1.45
CA VAL A 207 3.98 -9.67 1.91
C VAL A 207 2.90 -10.24 2.82
N LEU A 208 2.48 -9.51 3.85
CA LEU A 208 1.46 -9.96 4.80
C LEU A 208 0.12 -10.24 4.11
N CYS A 209 -0.28 -9.35 3.19
CA CYS A 209 -1.50 -9.54 2.42
C CYS A 209 -1.42 -10.80 1.55
N GLN A 210 -0.28 -11.04 0.88
CA GLN A 210 -0.08 -12.26 0.08
C GLN A 210 -0.03 -13.54 0.92
N LEU A 211 0.54 -13.47 2.12
CA LEU A 211 0.56 -14.59 3.07
C LEU A 211 -0.82 -14.96 3.61
N ALA A 212 -1.77 -14.01 3.61
CA ALA A 212 -3.15 -14.26 4.00
C ALA A 212 -3.96 -15.00 2.91
N ILE A 213 -3.60 -14.88 1.63
CA ILE A 213 -4.38 -15.40 0.50
C ILE A 213 -4.60 -16.93 0.56
N PRO A 214 -3.60 -17.79 0.81
CA PRO A 214 -3.82 -19.23 0.89
C PRO A 214 -4.78 -19.62 2.01
N ASN A 215 -4.62 -19.01 3.19
CA ASN A 215 -5.46 -19.24 4.36
C ASN A 215 -6.90 -18.76 4.12
N PHE A 216 -7.05 -17.61 3.45
CA PHE A 216 -8.34 -17.08 2.99
C PHE A 216 -9.06 -18.07 2.08
N TRP A 217 -8.39 -18.62 1.07
CA TRP A 217 -9.01 -19.58 0.15
C TRP A 217 -9.34 -20.90 0.84
N ALA A 218 -8.47 -21.38 1.74
CA ALA A 218 -8.76 -22.57 2.54
C ALA A 218 -9.99 -22.36 3.43
N TYR A 219 -10.13 -21.19 4.06
CA TYR A 219 -11.30 -20.80 4.85
C TYR A 219 -12.56 -20.71 3.97
N HIS A 220 -12.50 -20.00 2.85
CA HIS A 220 -13.61 -19.85 1.90
C HIS A 220 -14.15 -21.21 1.45
N ASN A 221 -13.25 -22.10 1.01
CA ASN A 221 -13.64 -23.43 0.54
C ASN A 221 -14.30 -24.28 1.64
N HIS A 222 -13.83 -24.16 2.89
CA HIS A 222 -14.38 -24.92 4.01
C HIS A 222 -15.77 -24.43 4.43
N MET A 223 -15.97 -23.11 4.43
CA MET A 223 -17.24 -22.50 4.88
C MET A 223 -18.33 -22.50 3.80
N GLN A 224 -17.96 -22.62 2.52
CA GLN A 224 -18.92 -22.66 1.43
C GLN A 224 -19.54 -24.04 1.25
N ARG A 225 -20.86 -24.05 1.05
CA ARG A 225 -21.63 -25.24 0.66
C ARG A 225 -21.03 -25.85 -0.61
N LEU A 226 -20.98 -27.18 -0.67
CA LEU A 226 -20.33 -27.89 -1.76
C LEU A 226 -20.95 -27.53 -3.12
N GLU A 227 -22.28 -27.40 -3.14
CA GLU A 227 -23.07 -27.02 -4.33
C GLU A 227 -22.73 -25.62 -4.87
N LEU A 228 -22.32 -24.68 -4.01
CA LEU A 228 -22.10 -23.27 -4.37
C LEU A 228 -20.62 -22.92 -4.56
N ARG A 229 -19.72 -23.79 -4.11
CA ARG A 229 -18.27 -23.53 -4.03
C ARG A 229 -17.64 -23.09 -5.35
N GLY A 230 -17.99 -23.77 -6.46
CA GLY A 230 -17.46 -23.42 -7.78
C GLY A 230 -17.85 -22.00 -8.23
N VAL A 231 -19.15 -21.68 -8.09
CA VAL A 231 -19.68 -20.35 -8.41
C VAL A 231 -19.12 -19.27 -7.47
N SER A 232 -19.00 -19.56 -6.17
CA SER A 232 -18.48 -18.59 -5.21
C SER A 232 -17.02 -18.26 -5.46
N ILE A 233 -16.19 -19.25 -5.81
CA ILE A 233 -14.79 -19.03 -6.22
C ILE A 233 -14.73 -18.12 -7.45
N ALA A 234 -15.55 -18.40 -8.47
CA ALA A 234 -15.57 -17.59 -9.69
C ALA A 234 -15.99 -16.14 -9.40
N LEU A 235 -16.98 -15.93 -8.53
CA LEU A 235 -17.43 -14.60 -8.11
C LEU A 235 -16.35 -13.85 -7.31
N VAL A 236 -15.77 -14.50 -6.29
CA VAL A 236 -14.69 -13.91 -5.48
C VAL A 236 -13.51 -13.55 -6.36
N ASN A 237 -13.08 -14.44 -7.26
CA ASN A 237 -11.95 -14.16 -8.13
C ASN A 237 -12.25 -13.01 -9.12
N SER A 238 -13.44 -12.99 -9.73
CA SER A 238 -13.80 -11.95 -10.71
C SER A 238 -13.95 -10.58 -10.07
N LEU A 239 -14.76 -10.49 -9.01
CA LEU A 239 -15.04 -9.22 -8.31
C LEU A 239 -13.85 -8.77 -7.47
N GLY A 240 -13.10 -9.71 -6.90
CA GLY A 240 -11.89 -9.42 -6.16
C GLY A 240 -10.78 -8.86 -7.04
N ASN A 241 -10.56 -9.46 -8.21
CA ASN A 241 -9.57 -8.94 -9.15
C ASN A 241 -9.99 -7.58 -9.74
N LEU A 242 -11.29 -7.28 -9.84
CA LEU A 242 -11.76 -5.94 -10.18
C LEU A 242 -11.23 -4.89 -9.18
N GLY A 243 -11.22 -5.21 -7.89
CA GLY A 243 -10.57 -4.38 -6.86
C GLY A 243 -9.09 -4.10 -7.16
N GLY A 244 -8.39 -5.10 -7.69
CA GLY A 244 -7.01 -4.99 -8.12
C GLY A 244 -6.74 -4.01 -9.27
N PHE A 245 -7.72 -3.74 -10.13
CA PHE A 245 -7.64 -2.68 -11.15
C PHE A 245 -8.07 -1.33 -10.58
N PHE A 246 -9.10 -1.35 -9.72
CA PHE A 246 -9.66 -0.15 -9.12
C PHE A 246 -8.67 0.54 -8.16
N GLY A 247 -7.91 -0.23 -7.38
CA GLY A 247 -6.93 0.31 -6.41
C GLY A 247 -5.91 1.26 -7.04
N PRO A 248 -5.12 0.82 -8.03
CA PRO A 248 -4.16 1.67 -8.73
C PRO A 248 -4.81 2.89 -9.39
N TRP A 249 -6.01 2.74 -9.94
CA TRP A 249 -6.76 3.86 -10.52
C TRP A 249 -7.13 4.91 -9.46
N VAL A 250 -7.70 4.49 -8.32
CA VAL A 250 -8.02 5.38 -7.20
C VAL A 250 -6.76 6.05 -6.66
N LEU A 251 -5.67 5.30 -6.51
CA LEU A 251 -4.39 5.82 -6.03
C LEU A 251 -3.87 6.93 -6.97
N GLY A 252 -3.93 6.71 -8.29
CA GLY A 252 -3.55 7.71 -9.29
C GLY A 252 -4.47 8.94 -9.27
N ALA A 253 -5.80 8.74 -9.23
CA ALA A 253 -6.75 9.84 -9.17
C ALA A 253 -6.57 10.71 -7.91
N LEU A 254 -6.35 10.08 -6.75
CA LEU A 254 -6.10 10.79 -5.50
C LEU A 254 -4.75 11.49 -5.49
N HIS A 255 -3.72 10.91 -6.12
CA HIS A 255 -2.44 11.57 -6.33
C HIS A 255 -2.61 12.86 -7.15
N ASP A 256 -3.35 12.81 -8.25
CA ASP A 256 -3.55 13.96 -9.13
C ASP A 256 -4.39 15.06 -8.45
N VAL A 257 -5.42 14.68 -7.70
CA VAL A 257 -6.22 15.62 -6.89
C VAL A 257 -5.38 16.22 -5.76
N ALA A 258 -4.58 15.41 -5.06
CA ALA A 258 -3.73 15.89 -3.98
C ALA A 258 -2.66 16.85 -4.50
N ALA A 259 -2.00 16.51 -5.61
CA ALA A 259 -1.10 17.41 -6.33
C ALA A 259 -1.85 18.71 -6.70
N GLY A 260 -3.07 18.56 -7.23
CA GLY A 260 -4.04 19.60 -7.60
C GLY A 260 -4.50 20.56 -6.49
N ALA A 261 -4.56 20.08 -5.26
CA ALA A 261 -5.02 20.84 -4.09
C ALA A 261 -3.83 21.47 -3.35
N LEU A 262 -2.74 20.71 -3.20
CA LEU A 262 -1.52 21.22 -2.58
C LEU A 262 -0.92 22.38 -3.38
N TRP A 263 -0.95 22.36 -4.72
CA TRP A 263 -0.39 23.48 -5.48
C TRP A 263 -1.14 24.80 -5.23
N ARG A 264 -2.45 24.75 -4.92
CA ARG A 264 -3.27 25.95 -4.69
C ARG A 264 -3.05 26.60 -3.33
N THR A 265 -2.68 25.82 -2.33
CA THR A 265 -2.58 26.28 -0.93
C THR A 265 -1.15 26.56 -0.49
N TRP A 266 -0.16 26.27 -1.34
CA TRP A 266 1.25 26.52 -1.03
C TRP A 266 1.58 28.03 -1.07
N PRO A 267 1.94 28.66 0.07
CA PRO A 267 2.03 30.13 0.17
C PRO A 267 3.25 30.79 -0.47
N THR A 268 4.06 30.12 -1.29
CA THR A 268 5.35 30.67 -1.72
C THR A 268 5.53 30.61 -3.23
N GLY A 269 5.53 31.79 -3.86
CA GLY A 269 5.82 32.04 -5.28
C GLY A 269 7.27 31.73 -5.69
N VAL A 270 7.75 30.52 -5.42
CA VAL A 270 9.11 30.06 -5.78
C VAL A 270 9.08 28.92 -6.81
N CYS A 271 7.92 28.27 -7.00
CA CYS A 271 7.70 27.43 -8.17
C CYS A 271 6.66 28.13 -9.03
N ASP A 272 7.13 28.96 -9.98
CA ASP A 272 6.28 29.38 -11.09
C ASP A 272 5.63 28.10 -11.64
N PRO A 273 4.28 28.01 -11.72
CA PRO A 273 3.66 26.89 -12.41
C PRO A 273 4.34 26.80 -13.77
N PRO A 274 4.66 25.60 -14.31
CA PRO A 274 5.20 25.50 -15.64
C PRO A 274 4.22 26.25 -16.53
N ARG A 275 4.57 27.48 -16.94
CA ARG A 275 3.75 28.27 -17.82
C ARG A 275 3.63 27.37 -19.01
N LEU A 276 2.45 26.80 -19.21
CA LEU A 276 2.05 26.19 -20.46
C LEU A 276 2.26 27.32 -21.45
N ARG A 277 3.46 27.41 -22.04
CA ARG A 277 3.74 28.37 -23.08
C ARG A 277 2.67 28.06 -24.11
N PRO A 278 1.74 28.99 -24.38
CA PRO A 278 0.77 28.77 -25.43
C PRO A 278 1.60 28.39 -26.65
N LEU A 279 1.35 27.17 -27.16
CA LEU A 279 1.95 26.68 -28.39
C LEU A 279 1.69 27.75 -29.42
N SER A 280 2.70 28.58 -29.71
CA SER A 280 2.56 29.61 -30.72
C SER A 280 2.24 28.89 -32.03
N PRO A 281 1.09 29.15 -32.65
CA PRO A 281 0.77 28.59 -33.96
C PRO A 281 1.58 29.39 -34.98
N SER A 282 2.86 29.06 -35.15
CA SER A 282 3.68 29.66 -36.20
C SER A 282 4.65 28.65 -36.78
N GLY A 283 4.18 28.04 -37.87
CA GLY A 283 4.89 27.46 -39.00
C GLY A 283 6.39 27.18 -38.90
N ALA A 284 6.74 25.90 -39.05
CA ALA A 284 7.68 25.42 -40.07
C ALA A 284 7.77 23.88 -40.01
N PRO A 285 7.58 23.15 -41.14
CA PRO A 285 7.86 21.73 -41.22
C PRO A 285 9.36 21.55 -41.49
N GLY A 286 10.15 21.26 -40.46
CA GLY A 286 11.58 21.00 -40.67
C GLY A 286 12.36 20.81 -39.38
N GLY A 287 12.45 19.56 -38.92
CA GLY A 287 13.36 19.21 -37.84
C GLY A 287 12.77 18.15 -36.92
N SER A 288 13.10 16.89 -37.22
CA SER A 288 12.89 15.74 -36.35
C SER A 288 13.64 15.93 -35.03
N ARG A 289 13.02 16.63 -34.06
CA ARG A 289 13.44 16.63 -32.66
C ARG A 289 12.77 15.46 -31.96
N SER A 290 13.54 14.39 -31.82
CA SER A 290 13.25 13.26 -30.95
C SER A 290 12.91 13.74 -29.53
N GLY A 291 11.66 13.55 -29.14
CA GLY A 291 11.28 12.93 -27.87
C GLY A 291 11.94 13.46 -26.61
N GLY A 292 11.75 14.73 -26.29
CA GLY A 292 11.87 15.21 -24.92
C GLY A 292 10.49 15.24 -24.28
N SER A 293 9.92 14.08 -23.94
CA SER A 293 8.78 14.04 -23.02
C SER A 293 9.20 14.79 -21.78
N GLY A 294 8.62 15.97 -21.57
CA GLY A 294 8.70 16.70 -20.32
C GLY A 294 8.02 15.87 -19.25
N VAL A 295 8.73 14.85 -18.76
CA VAL A 295 8.42 14.14 -17.53
C VAL A 295 8.47 15.22 -16.46
N LEU A 296 7.28 15.61 -16.01
CA LEU A 296 7.05 16.50 -14.88
C LEU A 296 8.04 16.12 -13.77
N ALA A 297 9.06 16.94 -13.61
CA ALA A 297 10.10 16.68 -12.64
C ALA A 297 9.48 16.77 -11.24
N SER A 298 9.37 15.60 -10.62
CA SER A 298 9.24 15.35 -9.18
C SER A 298 7.93 15.78 -8.52
N GLY A 299 6.86 15.04 -8.82
CA GLY A 299 5.87 14.76 -7.77
C GLY A 299 6.58 14.07 -6.61
N CYS A 300 6.58 14.68 -5.42
CA CYS A 300 7.24 14.17 -4.23
C CYS A 300 6.52 12.89 -3.74
N MET A 301 7.23 11.85 -3.28
CA MET A 301 6.70 10.63 -2.65
C MET A 301 5.50 10.89 -1.72
N ALA A 302 5.53 12.02 -1.05
CA ALA A 302 4.47 12.52 -0.19
C ALA A 302 3.10 12.75 -0.84
N GLN A 303 3.01 13.05 -2.14
CA GLN A 303 1.75 13.27 -2.87
C GLN A 303 0.91 12.00 -2.94
N TRP A 304 1.57 10.84 -2.87
CA TRP A 304 0.92 9.54 -2.82
C TRP A 304 0.37 9.18 -1.45
N GLY A 305 0.79 9.90 -0.40
CA GLY A 305 0.38 9.65 0.98
C GLY A 305 -1.14 9.70 1.16
N VAL A 306 -1.84 10.59 0.44
CA VAL A 306 -3.31 10.69 0.51
C VAL A 306 -3.98 9.43 -0.03
N GLY A 307 -3.56 8.97 -1.20
CA GLY A 307 -4.14 7.76 -1.81
C GLY A 307 -3.83 6.50 -1.02
N LEU A 308 -2.60 6.36 -0.51
CA LEU A 308 -2.25 5.25 0.37
C LEU A 308 -2.99 5.29 1.71
N ALA A 309 -3.22 6.48 2.29
CA ALA A 309 -4.00 6.61 3.52
C ALA A 309 -5.44 6.17 3.29
N PHE A 310 -6.05 6.61 2.18
CA PHE A 310 -7.40 6.18 1.80
C PHE A 310 -7.49 4.66 1.65
N LEU A 311 -6.57 4.05 0.91
CA LEU A 311 -6.54 2.59 0.71
C LEU A 311 -6.28 1.83 2.03
N GLY A 312 -5.35 2.30 2.84
CA GLY A 312 -5.03 1.70 4.15
C GLY A 312 -6.23 1.73 5.11
N VAL A 313 -6.90 2.88 5.22
CA VAL A 313 -8.10 3.03 6.07
C VAL A 313 -9.26 2.21 5.53
N ALA A 314 -9.54 2.26 4.22
CA ALA A 314 -10.59 1.46 3.61
C ALA A 314 -10.35 -0.05 3.84
N SER A 315 -9.10 -0.49 3.73
CA SER A 315 -8.69 -1.87 4.04
C SER A 315 -8.88 -2.25 5.49
N LEU A 316 -8.50 -1.35 6.42
CA LEU A 316 -8.68 -1.60 7.84
C LEU A 316 -10.17 -1.71 8.19
N LEU A 317 -10.99 -0.75 7.74
CA LEU A 317 -12.44 -0.75 7.97
C LEU A 317 -13.10 -2.01 7.40
N MET A 318 -12.75 -2.40 6.17
CA MET A 318 -13.29 -3.60 5.55
C MET A 318 -12.88 -4.87 6.29
N THR A 319 -11.62 -4.95 6.72
CA THR A 319 -11.10 -6.10 7.48
C THR A 319 -11.80 -6.21 8.83
N THR A 320 -12.03 -5.09 9.53
CA THR A 320 -12.78 -5.07 10.78
C THR A 320 -14.25 -5.45 10.57
N ALA A 321 -14.90 -4.89 9.55
CA ALA A 321 -16.30 -5.20 9.24
C ALA A 321 -16.49 -6.69 8.91
N THR A 322 -15.64 -7.26 8.05
CA THR A 322 -15.70 -8.68 7.70
C THR A 322 -15.37 -9.59 8.87
N ALA A 323 -14.44 -9.19 9.76
CA ALA A 323 -14.18 -9.93 10.98
C ALA A 323 -15.40 -9.96 11.92
N LEU A 324 -16.09 -8.83 12.07
CA LEU A 324 -17.30 -8.72 12.89
C LEU A 324 -18.46 -9.51 12.29
N MET A 325 -18.65 -9.49 10.97
CA MET A 325 -19.67 -10.29 10.29
C MET A 325 -19.42 -11.78 10.50
N ALA A 326 -18.19 -12.25 10.32
CA ALA A 326 -17.85 -13.66 10.57
C ALA A 326 -18.08 -14.07 12.03
N TRP A 327 -17.76 -13.18 12.97
CA TRP A 327 -18.01 -13.41 14.39
C TRP A 327 -19.51 -13.50 14.70
N ALA A 328 -20.32 -12.61 14.13
CA ALA A 328 -21.77 -12.63 14.28
C ALA A 328 -22.40 -13.89 13.66
N ALA A 329 -21.93 -14.31 12.48
CA ALA A 329 -22.36 -15.55 11.83
C ALA A 329 -21.97 -16.79 12.65
N ALA A 330 -20.79 -16.80 13.28
CA ALA A 330 -20.41 -17.90 14.18
C ALA A 330 -21.29 -17.96 15.43
N ALA A 331 -21.71 -16.81 15.96
CA ALA A 331 -22.59 -16.73 17.12
C ALA A 331 -24.02 -17.21 16.81
N SER A 332 -24.53 -16.99 15.59
CA SER A 332 -25.89 -17.41 15.20
C SER A 332 -26.04 -18.92 15.00
N ILE A 333 -24.96 -19.62 14.64
CA ILE A 333 -24.97 -21.08 14.41
C ILE A 333 -25.07 -21.87 15.73
N HIS A 334 -24.66 -21.29 16.86
CA HIS A 334 -24.61 -21.97 18.14
C HIS A 334 -25.35 -21.23 19.26
N PRO A 335 -26.69 -21.06 19.17
CA PRO A 335 -27.47 -20.29 20.14
C PRO A 335 -27.47 -20.90 21.57
N HIS A 336 -27.08 -22.17 21.71
CA HIS A 336 -27.10 -22.91 22.98
C HIS A 336 -25.72 -23.19 23.58
N MET A 337 -24.62 -22.92 22.88
CA MET A 337 -23.29 -23.07 23.50
C MET A 337 -23.07 -21.92 24.48
N SER A 338 -22.73 -22.25 25.73
CA SER A 338 -22.45 -21.23 26.72
C SER A 338 -21.26 -20.38 26.25
N ARG A 339 -21.27 -19.08 26.57
CA ARG A 339 -20.16 -18.14 26.22
C ARG A 339 -18.78 -18.65 26.68
N ARG A 340 -18.74 -19.53 27.69
CA ARG A 340 -17.53 -20.21 28.18
C ARG A 340 -17.04 -21.34 27.26
N GLU A 341 -17.92 -22.05 26.57
CA GLU A 341 -17.56 -23.07 25.59
C GLU A 341 -17.09 -22.46 24.27
N LEU A 342 -17.74 -21.37 23.84
CA LEU A 342 -17.33 -20.55 22.68
C LEU A 342 -15.94 -19.91 22.84
N LEU A 343 -15.50 -19.63 24.06
CA LEU A 343 -14.16 -19.11 24.34
C LEU A 343 -13.09 -20.22 24.47
N LYS A 344 -13.51 -21.46 24.75
CA LYS A 344 -12.62 -22.63 24.85
C LYS A 344 -12.33 -23.25 23.48
N GLN A 345 -13.28 -23.19 22.55
CA GLN A 345 -13.08 -23.48 21.12
C GLN A 345 -12.43 -22.29 20.46
#